data_AF-A0A8H4LUK3-F1
#
_entry.id   AF-A0A8H4LUK3-F1
#
_cell.length_a   1.000
_cell.length_b   1.000
_cell.length_c   1.000
_cell.angle_alpha   90.00
_cell.angle_beta   90.00
_cell.angle_gamma   90.00
#
_symmetry.space_group_name_H-M   'P 1'
#
loop_
_entity.id
_entity.type
_entity.pdbx_description
1 polymer ?
#
loop_
_entity_poly.entity_id
_entity_poly.type
_entity_poly.pdbx_seq_one_letter_code
_entity_poly.pdbx_strand_id
1 'polypeptide(L)'
;MALDGVWDFGSIIKNTFGPDLIKVYAAGDRAKFDSLAAARFLDPQSPSFLRWGLEQGLWAFNTRSPFDLVTRSANFSLEGVVHKIKTPVFVGEAEQDPFYAGEARRLASRLGKWAHLHEFKAKDAIGTHSAIGALKQQNQVVLDWFQRTISERGKYRGKRGPEPGPEPGQSSTRSRRHSSPRFDGGTG
;
A
#
# COMPACT_ATOMS: atom_id res chain seq x y z
N MET A 1 -2.20 -4.58 -2.87
CA MET A 1 -3.35 -3.65 -2.83
C MET A 1 -2.87 -2.36 -2.20
N ALA A 2 -3.34 -1.21 -2.70
CA ALA A 2 -3.08 0.10 -2.13
C ALA A 2 -4.41 0.86 -2.02
N LEU A 3 -4.97 0.92 -0.81
CA LEU A 3 -6.11 1.80 -0.50
C LEU A 3 -5.56 3.22 -0.32
N ASP A 4 -6.26 4.21 -0.88
CA ASP A 4 -5.86 5.63 -1.05
C ASP A 4 -4.61 5.86 -1.93
N GLY A 5 -3.86 4.80 -2.25
CA GLY A 5 -2.92 4.74 -3.38
C GLY A 5 -1.82 5.80 -3.38
N VAL A 6 -1.29 6.16 -2.20
CA VAL A 6 -0.28 7.23 -2.04
C VAL A 6 0.94 7.00 -2.94
N TRP A 7 1.24 7.98 -3.80
CA TRP A 7 2.36 7.94 -4.73
C TRP A 7 3.62 8.58 -4.11
N ASP A 8 3.47 9.74 -3.48
CA ASP A 8 4.54 10.54 -2.88
C ASP A 8 4.12 11.12 -1.54
N PHE A 9 4.40 10.34 -0.48
CA PHE A 9 4.11 10.74 0.89
C PHE A 9 4.92 11.97 1.33
N GLY A 10 6.14 12.11 0.82
CA GLY A 10 7.00 13.25 1.14
C GLY A 10 6.40 14.58 0.69
N SER A 11 5.83 14.61 -0.51
CA SER A 11 5.12 15.80 -1.02
C SER A 11 3.88 16.15 -0.18
N ILE A 12 3.12 15.14 0.26
CA ILE A 12 1.95 15.36 1.15
C ILE A 12 2.39 15.98 2.49
N ILE A 13 3.43 15.42 3.13
CA ILE A 13 3.96 15.97 4.37
C ILE A 13 4.44 17.41 4.19
N LYS A 14 5.15 17.72 3.10
CA LYS A 14 5.57 19.09 2.81
C LYS A 14 4.39 20.06 2.71
N ASN A 15 3.31 19.65 2.04
CA ASN A 15 2.12 20.48 1.88
C ASN A 15 1.46 20.79 3.23
N THR A 16 1.48 19.87 4.20
CA THR A 16 0.95 20.08 5.56
C THR A 16 1.62 21.26 6.28
N PHE A 17 2.93 21.44 6.12
CA PHE A 17 3.65 22.56 6.74
C PHE A 17 3.37 23.91 6.03
N GLY A 18 2.85 23.87 4.81
CA GLY A 18 2.53 25.06 4.03
C GLY A 18 3.75 25.80 3.47
N PRO A 19 3.54 26.75 2.56
CA PRO A 19 4.60 27.31 1.72
C PRO A 19 5.68 28.07 2.51
N ASP A 20 5.32 28.77 3.59
CA ASP A 20 6.28 29.62 4.30
C ASP A 20 7.28 28.82 5.14
N LEU A 21 6.81 27.78 5.83
CA LEU A 21 7.70 26.84 6.51
C LEU A 21 8.57 26.08 5.49
N ILE A 22 8.00 25.67 4.35
CA ILE A 22 8.76 24.97 3.31
C ILE A 22 9.84 25.85 2.66
N LYS A 23 9.66 27.17 2.58
CA LYS A 23 10.75 28.09 2.18
C LYS A 23 11.92 28.05 3.17
N VAL A 24 11.63 28.01 4.47
CA VAL A 24 12.66 27.89 5.52
C VAL A 24 13.37 26.53 5.43
N TYR A 25 12.60 25.46 5.20
CA TYR A 25 13.15 24.12 4.95
C TYR A 25 14.10 24.12 3.76
N ALA A 26 13.70 24.73 2.63
CA ALA A 26 14.51 24.81 1.42
C ALA A 26 15.81 25.62 1.61
N ALA A 27 15.81 26.59 2.52
CA ALA A 27 17.01 27.34 2.90
C ALA A 27 17.97 26.54 3.81
N GLY A 28 17.57 25.35 4.28
CA GLY A 28 18.38 24.49 5.16
C GLY A 28 18.44 24.97 6.61
N ASP A 29 17.63 25.96 7.00
CA ASP A 29 17.62 26.52 8.35
C ASP A 29 16.77 25.63 9.28
N ARG A 30 17.41 24.55 9.74
CA ARG A 30 16.80 23.54 10.59
C ARG A 30 16.25 24.11 11.90
N ALA A 31 17.03 24.93 12.60
CA ALA A 31 16.66 25.46 13.91
C ALA A 31 15.42 26.38 13.80
N LYS A 32 15.39 27.24 12.77
CA LYS A 32 14.25 28.11 12.51
C LYS A 32 13.03 27.31 12.08
N PHE A 33 13.19 26.30 11.22
CA PHE A 33 12.08 25.44 10.81
C PHE A 33 11.44 24.74 12.02
N ASP A 34 12.26 24.11 12.86
CA ASP A 34 11.79 23.36 14.04
C ASP A 34 11.07 24.29 15.03
N SER A 35 11.62 25.48 15.28
CA SER A 35 11.00 26.48 16.16
C SER A 35 9.66 26.98 15.63
N LEU A 36 9.58 27.35 14.35
CA LEU A 36 8.34 27.83 13.72
C LEU A 36 7.28 26.72 13.63
N ALA A 37 7.69 25.49 13.35
CA ALA A 37 6.79 24.35 13.35
C ALA A 37 6.25 24.07 14.75
N ALA A 38 7.09 24.09 15.79
CA ALA A 38 6.63 23.94 17.16
C ALA A 38 5.64 25.05 17.55
N ALA A 39 5.95 26.30 17.24
CA ALA A 39 5.06 27.44 17.54
C ALA A 39 3.71 27.35 16.81
N ARG A 40 3.69 26.81 15.58
CA ARG A 40 2.46 26.70 14.79
C ARG A 40 1.60 25.49 15.15
N PHE A 41 2.24 24.35 15.42
CA PHE A 41 1.54 23.07 15.52
C PHE A 41 1.41 22.57 16.95
N LEU A 42 2.29 22.99 17.88
CA LEU A 42 2.27 22.53 19.28
C LEU A 42 1.66 23.56 20.24
N ASP A 43 1.28 24.74 19.75
CA ASP A 43 0.56 25.74 20.55
C ASP A 43 -0.75 25.13 21.12
N PRO A 44 -1.07 25.31 22.41
CA PRO A 44 -2.30 24.79 23.01
C PRO A 44 -3.61 25.21 22.33
N GLN A 45 -3.61 26.35 21.62
CA GLN A 45 -4.74 26.86 20.85
C GLN A 45 -4.82 26.26 19.43
N SER A 46 -3.79 25.53 18.99
CA SER A 46 -3.82 24.83 17.70
C SER A 46 -4.86 23.71 17.72
N PRO A 47 -5.58 23.47 16.62
CA PRO A 47 -6.50 22.34 16.51
C PRO A 47 -5.84 21.03 16.92
N SER A 48 -6.50 20.25 17.77
CA SER A 48 -5.94 18.99 18.31
C SER A 48 -5.47 18.02 17.23
N PHE A 49 -6.15 17.99 16.09
CA PHE A 49 -5.74 17.18 14.94
C PHE A 49 -4.35 17.56 14.39
N LEU A 50 -4.03 18.86 14.32
CA LEU A 50 -2.73 19.34 13.84
C LEU A 50 -1.61 19.06 14.86
N ARG A 51 -1.87 19.30 16.14
CA ARG A 51 -0.98 18.92 17.25
C ARG A 51 -0.63 17.44 17.20
N TRP A 52 -1.67 16.61 17.22
CA TRP A 52 -1.54 15.16 17.17
C TRP A 52 -0.81 14.72 15.90
N GLY A 53 -1.14 15.28 14.73
CA GLY A 53 -0.51 14.92 13.46
C GLY A 53 1.00 15.13 13.47
N LEU A 54 1.47 16.25 14.03
CA LEU A 54 2.90 16.50 14.20
C LEU A 54 3.52 15.53 15.20
N GLU A 55 2.93 15.38 16.40
CA GLU A 55 3.45 14.49 17.44
C GLU A 55 3.54 13.04 16.99
N GLN A 56 2.52 12.53 16.31
CA GLN A 56 2.52 11.19 15.72
C GLN A 56 3.56 11.04 14.62
N GLY A 57 3.72 12.04 13.75
CA GLY A 57 4.75 12.03 12.72
C GLY A 57 6.15 11.94 13.33
N LEU A 58 6.43 12.77 14.34
CA LEU A 58 7.69 12.76 15.07
C LEU A 58 7.96 11.39 15.73
N TRP A 59 6.96 10.82 16.39
CA TRP A 59 7.05 9.49 17.00
C TRP A 59 7.28 8.37 15.96
N ALA A 60 6.45 8.30 14.93
CA ALA A 60 6.49 7.24 13.91
C ALA A 60 7.80 7.26 13.09
N PHE A 61 8.34 8.45 12.82
CA PHE A 61 9.61 8.62 12.10
C PHE A 61 10.82 8.60 13.03
N ASN A 62 10.61 8.35 14.34
CA ASN A 62 11.65 8.33 15.38
C ASN A 62 12.57 9.56 15.31
N THR A 63 11.96 10.74 15.38
CA THR A 63 12.64 12.03 15.36
C THR A 63 11.97 13.00 16.33
N ARG A 64 12.72 14.01 16.78
CA ARG A 64 12.19 15.14 17.56
C ARG A 64 12.18 16.45 16.78
N SER A 65 12.62 16.41 15.52
CA SER A 65 12.80 17.57 14.66
C SER A 65 11.79 17.52 13.51
N PRO A 66 10.86 18.47 13.42
CA PRO A 66 9.97 18.63 12.27
C PRO A 66 10.72 18.71 10.93
N PHE A 67 11.90 19.33 10.89
CA PHE A 67 12.76 19.37 9.71
C PHE A 67 13.20 17.96 9.28
N ASP A 68 13.66 17.15 10.25
CA ASP A 68 14.05 15.77 9.99
C ASP A 68 12.84 14.92 9.57
N LEU A 69 11.65 15.20 10.09
CA LEU A 69 10.41 14.54 9.65
C LEU A 69 10.20 14.78 8.15
N VAL A 70 10.18 16.05 7.70
CA VAL A 70 10.05 16.39 6.27
C VAL A 70 11.15 15.73 5.42
N THR A 71 12.39 15.77 5.91
CA THR A 71 13.55 15.17 5.22
C THR A 71 13.38 13.67 5.05
N ARG A 72 13.01 12.95 6.11
CA ARG A 72 12.85 11.49 6.09
C ARG A 72 11.63 11.08 5.26
N SER A 73 10.53 11.81 5.35
CA SER A 73 9.31 11.54 4.57
C SER A 73 9.56 11.64 3.06
N ALA A 74 10.53 12.45 2.61
CA ALA A 74 10.89 12.55 1.19
C ALA A 74 11.36 11.23 0.55
N ASN A 75 11.82 10.27 1.35
CA ASN A 75 12.23 8.94 0.86
C ASN A 75 11.04 8.02 0.53
N PHE A 76 9.81 8.40 0.92
CA PHE A 76 8.61 7.59 0.74
C PHE A 76 7.84 8.01 -0.52
N SER A 77 8.55 7.97 -1.65
CA SER A 77 8.01 8.18 -2.98
C SER A 77 8.24 6.97 -3.86
N LEU A 78 7.26 6.64 -4.71
CA LEU A 78 7.38 5.58 -5.69
C LEU A 78 8.09 6.02 -6.98
N GLU A 79 8.49 7.29 -7.05
CA GLU A 79 9.33 7.82 -8.12
C GLU A 79 10.62 6.99 -8.26
N GLY A 80 11.00 6.66 -9.49
CA GLY A 80 12.18 5.85 -9.77
C GLY A 80 12.09 4.36 -9.35
N VAL A 81 11.07 3.91 -8.62
CA VAL A 81 10.94 2.50 -8.20
C VAL A 81 9.64 1.82 -8.62
N VAL A 82 8.60 2.57 -9.01
CA VAL A 82 7.30 2.01 -9.45
C VAL A 82 7.45 0.95 -10.56
N HIS A 83 8.44 1.13 -11.45
CA HIS A 83 8.67 0.23 -12.56
C HIS A 83 9.06 -1.19 -12.12
N LYS A 84 9.52 -1.37 -10.87
CA LYS A 84 9.85 -2.68 -10.29
C LYS A 84 8.60 -3.47 -9.92
N ILE A 85 7.42 -2.83 -9.85
CA ILE A 85 6.16 -3.50 -9.57
C ILE A 85 5.68 -4.21 -10.85
N LYS A 86 5.73 -5.55 -10.86
CA LYS A 86 5.38 -6.42 -12.00
C LYS A 86 4.24 -7.39 -11.68
N THR A 87 3.30 -6.97 -10.84
CA THR A 87 2.14 -7.78 -10.43
C THR A 87 0.87 -6.93 -10.47
N PRO A 88 -0.32 -7.51 -10.70
CA PRO A 88 -1.56 -6.77 -10.59
C PRO A 88 -1.71 -6.11 -9.21
N VAL A 89 -2.13 -4.85 -9.19
CA VAL A 89 -2.32 -4.03 -8.00
C VAL A 89 -3.71 -3.40 -8.05
N PHE A 90 -4.54 -3.70 -7.07
CA PHE A 90 -5.72 -2.91 -6.77
C PHE A 90 -5.30 -1.56 -6.20
N VAL A 91 -5.80 -0.48 -6.80
CA VAL A 91 -5.58 0.90 -6.36
C VAL A 91 -6.94 1.50 -6.06
N GLY A 92 -7.19 1.84 -4.79
CA GLY A 92 -8.43 2.46 -4.35
C GLY A 92 -8.30 3.97 -4.29
N GLU A 93 -9.18 4.70 -4.98
CA GLU A 93 -9.35 6.15 -4.83
C GLU A 93 -10.63 6.40 -4.03
N ALA A 94 -10.57 7.21 -2.99
CA ALA A 94 -11.76 7.65 -2.26
C ALA A 94 -12.18 9.05 -2.74
N GLU A 95 -13.43 9.18 -3.19
CA GLU A 95 -13.97 10.42 -3.80
C GLU A 95 -13.89 11.66 -2.89
N GLN A 96 -13.96 11.45 -1.58
CA GLN A 96 -13.96 12.50 -0.56
C GLN A 96 -12.78 12.33 0.42
N ASP A 97 -11.64 11.81 -0.05
CA ASP A 97 -10.41 11.76 0.75
C ASP A 97 -9.81 13.18 0.91
N PRO A 98 -9.76 13.76 2.12
CA PRO A 98 -9.21 15.09 2.33
C PRO A 98 -7.67 15.12 2.38
N PHE A 99 -7.00 13.96 2.41
CA PHE A 99 -5.57 13.83 2.62
C PHE A 99 -4.81 13.46 1.34
N TYR A 100 -5.35 12.52 0.55
CA TYR A 100 -4.61 11.86 -0.53
C TYR A 100 -5.32 11.94 -1.90
N ALA A 101 -6.28 12.86 -2.05
CA ALA A 101 -7.02 13.04 -3.30
C ALA A 101 -6.09 13.11 -4.53
N GLY A 102 -6.36 12.24 -5.52
CA GLY A 102 -5.62 12.18 -6.78
C GLY A 102 -4.33 11.35 -6.77
N GLU A 103 -3.79 10.98 -5.61
CA GLU A 103 -2.58 10.18 -5.52
C GLU A 103 -2.82 8.75 -6.05
N ALA A 104 -3.98 8.16 -5.77
CA ALA A 104 -4.31 6.83 -6.27
C ALA A 104 -4.43 6.81 -7.80
N ARG A 105 -5.08 7.83 -8.40
CA ARG A 105 -5.08 7.99 -9.87
C ARG A 105 -3.68 8.16 -10.44
N ARG A 106 -2.82 8.95 -9.79
CA ARG A 106 -1.42 9.13 -10.18
C ARG A 106 -0.67 7.81 -10.15
N LEU A 107 -0.77 7.05 -9.06
CA LEU A 107 -0.17 5.72 -8.92
C LEU A 107 -0.67 4.75 -10.00
N ALA A 108 -1.99 4.68 -10.22
CA ALA A 108 -2.58 3.80 -11.22
C ALA A 108 -2.05 4.11 -12.63
N SER A 109 -1.93 5.39 -12.98
CA SER A 109 -1.38 5.81 -14.27
C SER A 109 0.07 5.34 -14.48
N ARG A 110 0.89 5.37 -13.42
CA ARG A 110 2.31 4.99 -13.45
C ARG A 110 2.53 3.47 -13.44
N LEU A 111 1.63 2.72 -12.81
CA LEU A 111 1.60 1.26 -12.84
C LEU A 111 1.14 0.72 -14.21
N GLY A 112 0.35 1.50 -14.96
CA GLY A 112 -0.13 1.14 -16.29
C GLY A 112 -0.92 -0.17 -16.28
N LYS A 113 -0.51 -1.15 -17.10
CA LYS A 113 -1.19 -2.46 -17.21
C LYS A 113 -1.30 -3.25 -15.91
N TRP A 114 -0.52 -2.90 -14.90
CA TRP A 114 -0.56 -3.57 -13.59
C TRP A 114 -1.63 -2.98 -12.68
N ALA A 115 -2.17 -1.80 -12.95
CA ALA A 115 -3.17 -1.18 -12.11
C ALA A 115 -4.58 -1.69 -12.39
N HIS A 116 -5.33 -1.89 -11.32
CA HIS A 116 -6.78 -1.92 -11.32
C HIS A 116 -7.27 -0.78 -10.42
N LEU A 117 -7.59 0.36 -11.03
CA LEU A 117 -8.13 1.51 -10.32
C LEU A 117 -9.61 1.30 -10.03
N HIS A 118 -9.99 1.44 -8.77
CA HIS A 118 -11.38 1.46 -8.32
C HIS A 118 -11.62 2.75 -7.55
N GLU A 119 -12.72 3.43 -7.87
CA GLU A 119 -13.11 4.67 -7.19
C GLU A 119 -14.29 4.39 -6.26
N PHE A 120 -14.05 4.57 -4.97
CA PHE A 120 -15.04 4.50 -3.91
C PHE A 120 -15.85 5.80 -3.87
N LYS A 121 -17.16 5.67 -4.02
CA LYS A 121 -18.07 6.81 -4.18
C LYS A 121 -18.81 7.15 -2.90
N ALA A 122 -19.04 8.43 -2.67
CA ALA A 122 -19.77 8.93 -1.52
C ALA A 122 -21.23 8.46 -1.50
N LYS A 123 -21.86 8.31 -2.68
CA LYS A 123 -23.23 7.80 -2.81
C LYS A 123 -23.43 6.40 -2.21
N ASP A 124 -22.35 5.63 -2.12
CA ASP A 124 -22.34 4.27 -1.57
C ASP A 124 -21.83 4.25 -0.12
N ALA A 125 -21.77 5.42 0.55
CA ALA A 125 -21.26 5.62 1.91
C ALA A 125 -19.81 5.13 2.14
N ILE A 126 -19.04 4.97 1.05
CA ILE A 126 -17.68 4.41 1.05
C ILE A 126 -16.65 5.40 0.51
N GLY A 127 -17.04 6.64 0.18
CA GLY A 127 -16.15 7.62 -0.46
C GLY A 127 -15.17 8.35 0.46
N THR A 128 -15.16 8.09 1.77
CA THR A 128 -14.27 8.78 2.73
C THR A 128 -12.86 8.18 2.73
N HIS A 129 -11.91 8.86 3.38
CA HIS A 129 -10.53 8.37 3.57
C HIS A 129 -10.49 6.89 3.97
N SER A 130 -9.67 6.11 3.27
CA SER A 130 -9.54 4.66 3.41
C SER A 130 -10.82 3.87 3.21
N ALA A 131 -11.85 4.45 2.59
CA ALA A 131 -13.15 3.85 2.33
C ALA A 131 -13.79 3.17 3.56
N ILE A 132 -13.54 3.72 4.75
CA ILE A 132 -13.92 3.08 6.02
C ILE A 132 -15.42 3.18 6.33
N GLY A 133 -16.15 4.10 5.69
CA GLY A 133 -17.58 4.34 5.93
C GLY A 133 -18.48 3.14 5.69
N ALA A 134 -18.04 2.18 4.86
CA ALA A 134 -18.76 0.94 4.59
C ALA A 134 -17.80 -0.27 4.44
N LEU A 135 -17.07 -0.59 5.51
CA LEU A 135 -16.01 -1.62 5.51
C LEU A 135 -16.43 -2.99 4.93
N LYS A 136 -17.68 -3.43 5.15
CA LYS A 136 -18.19 -4.68 4.54
C LYS A 136 -18.19 -4.62 3.01
N GLN A 137 -18.66 -3.51 2.46
CA GLN A 137 -18.70 -3.29 1.00
C GLN A 137 -17.28 -3.12 0.45
N GLN A 138 -16.41 -2.41 1.16
CA GLN A 138 -14.99 -2.28 0.78
C GLN A 138 -14.33 -3.65 0.65
N ASN A 139 -14.50 -4.48 1.69
CA ASN A 139 -13.94 -5.82 1.71
C ASN A 139 -14.50 -6.68 0.59
N GLN A 140 -15.80 -6.59 0.30
CA GLN A 140 -16.39 -7.31 -0.83
C GLN A 140 -15.71 -6.91 -2.16
N VAL A 141 -15.62 -5.62 -2.49
CA VAL A 141 -15.00 -5.13 -3.73
C VAL A 141 -13.55 -5.61 -3.85
N VAL A 142 -12.78 -5.46 -2.77
CA VAL A 142 -11.37 -5.85 -2.73
C VAL A 142 -11.18 -7.36 -2.89
N LEU A 143 -11.95 -8.16 -2.15
CA LEU A 143 -11.82 -9.61 -2.14
C LEU A 143 -12.34 -10.24 -3.43
N ASP A 144 -13.39 -9.68 -4.04
CA ASP A 144 -13.88 -10.10 -5.37
C ASP A 144 -12.80 -9.86 -6.44
N TRP A 145 -12.16 -8.69 -6.41
CA TRP A 145 -11.01 -8.41 -7.27
C TRP A 145 -9.85 -9.39 -7.05
N PHE A 146 -9.53 -9.66 -5.78
CA PHE A 146 -8.42 -10.55 -5.42
C PHE A 146 -8.69 -11.97 -5.90
N GLN A 147 -9.88 -12.51 -5.61
CA GLN A 147 -10.32 -13.84 -6.02
C GLN A 147 -10.24 -13.99 -7.54
N ARG A 148 -10.72 -13.01 -8.30
CA ARG A 148 -10.62 -13.02 -9.77
C ARG A 148 -9.17 -13.03 -10.24
N THR A 149 -8.32 -12.17 -9.66
CA THR A 149 -6.90 -12.03 -10.03
C THR A 149 -6.12 -13.32 -9.81
N ILE A 150 -6.31 -14.00 -8.67
CA ILE A 150 -5.63 -15.26 -8.38
C ILE A 150 -6.21 -16.43 -9.19
N SER A 151 -7.51 -16.42 -9.49
CA SER A 151 -8.17 -17.47 -10.28
C SER A 151 -7.75 -17.42 -11.75
N GLU A 152 -7.68 -16.23 -12.33
CA GLU A 152 -7.20 -16.02 -13.69
C GLU A 152 -5.73 -16.46 -13.82
N ARG A 153 -4.88 -16.17 -12.83
CA ARG A 153 -3.50 -16.70 -12.77
C ARG A 153 -3.45 -18.21 -12.57
N GLY A 154 -4.36 -18.78 -11.77
CA GLY A 154 -4.49 -20.22 -11.55
C GLY A 154 -4.82 -20.99 -12.84
N LYS A 155 -5.69 -20.43 -13.69
CA LYS A 155 -6.02 -21.00 -15.02
C LYS A 155 -4.80 -21.09 -15.95
N TYR A 156 -3.81 -20.20 -15.81
CA TYR A 156 -2.53 -20.30 -16.53
C TYR A 156 -1.55 -21.30 -15.92
N ARG A 157 -1.55 -21.52 -14.59
CA ARG A 157 -0.74 -22.59 -13.96
C ARG A 157 -1.27 -23.99 -14.25
N GLY A 158 -2.56 -24.14 -14.56
CA GLY A 158 -3.19 -25.39 -15.02
C GLY A 158 -2.79 -25.82 -16.44
N LYS A 159 -2.12 -24.96 -17.20
CA LYS A 159 -1.42 -25.30 -18.44
C LYS A 159 0.09 -25.32 -18.19
N ARG A 160 0.58 -26.16 -17.27
CA ARG A 160 1.97 -26.61 -17.40
C ARG A 160 2.06 -27.31 -18.75
N GLY A 161 2.91 -26.80 -19.65
CA GLY A 161 3.38 -27.57 -20.80
C GLY A 161 3.95 -28.92 -20.31
N PRO A 162 4.11 -29.90 -21.21
CA PRO A 162 4.57 -31.24 -20.84
C PRO A 162 5.78 -31.13 -19.91
N GLU A 163 5.77 -31.88 -18.81
CA GLU A 163 6.94 -31.96 -17.94
C GLU A 163 8.16 -32.29 -18.80
N PRO A 164 9.31 -31.61 -18.59
CA PRO A 164 10.52 -32.00 -19.29
C PRO A 164 10.75 -33.48 -19.02
N GLY A 165 10.84 -34.25 -20.10
CA GLY A 165 11.09 -35.68 -20.03
C GLY A 165 12.37 -35.94 -19.23
N PRO A 166 12.50 -37.14 -18.63
CA PRO A 166 13.65 -37.48 -17.82
C PRO A 166 14.93 -37.23 -18.62
N GLU A 167 15.92 -36.59 -17.99
CA GLU A 167 17.21 -36.35 -18.62
C GLU A 167 17.80 -37.66 -19.16
N PRO A 168 18.44 -37.65 -20.35
CA PRO A 168 19.07 -38.83 -20.89
C PRO A 168 20.19 -39.28 -19.95
N GLY A 169 19.95 -40.35 -19.20
CA GLY A 169 20.94 -40.95 -18.30
C GLY A 169 20.38 -41.66 -17.06
N GLN A 170 19.11 -41.47 -16.70
CA GLN A 170 18.55 -42.19 -15.55
C GLN A 170 17.85 -43.49 -15.98
N SER A 171 18.64 -44.56 -16.03
CA SER A 171 18.17 -45.94 -16.22
C SER A 171 17.21 -46.35 -15.11
N SER A 172 16.05 -46.85 -15.53
CA SER A 172 15.00 -47.46 -14.72
C SER A 172 15.50 -48.67 -13.93
N THR A 173 15.25 -48.68 -12.62
CA THR A 173 14.93 -49.92 -11.88
C THR A 173 13.69 -49.71 -11.02
N ARG A 174 12.53 -50.00 -11.61
CA ARG A 174 11.26 -50.13 -10.90
C ARG A 174 11.15 -51.54 -10.32
N SER A 175 11.36 -51.70 -9.01
CA SER A 175 10.99 -52.94 -8.31
C SER A 175 9.55 -52.83 -7.80
N ARG A 176 8.68 -53.70 -8.33
CA ARG A 176 7.30 -53.92 -7.86
C ARG A 176 7.31 -54.87 -6.66
N ARG A 177 6.51 -54.54 -5.63
CA ARG A 177 5.75 -55.40 -4.67
C ARG A 177 5.64 -54.58 -3.35
N HIS A 178 4.56 -54.53 -2.58
CA HIS A 178 3.40 -55.39 -2.40
C HIS A 178 2.21 -54.59 -1.82
N SER A 179 1.03 -55.18 -2.00
CA SER A 179 -0.32 -54.74 -1.62
C SER A 179 -0.58 -54.49 -0.12
N SER A 180 -1.61 -53.68 0.14
CA SER A 180 -2.18 -53.20 1.42
C SER A 180 -2.55 -54.28 2.46
N PRO A 181 -2.94 -53.91 3.70
CA PRO A 181 -4.36 -53.61 3.93
C PRO A 181 -4.70 -52.40 4.83
N ARG A 182 -5.94 -51.95 4.66
CA ARG A 182 -6.69 -50.97 5.46
C ARG A 182 -6.89 -51.49 6.88
N PHE A 183 -6.90 -50.58 7.85
CA PHE A 183 -7.49 -50.82 9.17
C PHE A 183 -8.77 -50.01 9.29
N ASP A 184 -9.88 -50.73 9.37
CA ASP A 184 -11.19 -50.27 9.83
C ASP A 184 -11.29 -50.66 11.31
N GLY A 185 -11.86 -49.80 12.16
CA GLY A 185 -11.97 -50.11 13.59
C GLY A 185 -12.64 -49.02 14.40
N GLY A 186 -13.97 -48.96 14.31
CA GLY A 186 -14.81 -48.24 15.26
C GLY A 186 -15.12 -49.06 16.52
N THR A 187 -15.70 -48.34 17.50
CA THR A 187 -16.36 -48.75 18.76
C THR A 187 -15.48 -49.00 19.99
N GLY A 188 -15.83 -48.24 21.04
CA GLY A 188 -15.32 -48.20 22.40
C GLY A 188 -15.79 -46.93 23.06
#